data_AF-A0A9D8QXI6-F1
#
_entry.id   AF-A0A9D8QXI6-F1
#
_cell.length_a   1.000
_cell.length_b   1.000
_cell.length_c   1.000
_cell.angle_alpha   90.00
_cell.angle_beta   90.00
_cell.angle_gamma   90.00
#
_symmetry.space_group_name_H-M   'P 1'
#
loop_
_entity.id
_entity.type
_entity.pdbx_description
1 polymer ?
#
loop_
_entity_poly.entity_id
_entity_poly.type
_entity_poly.pdbx_seq_one_letter_code
_entity_poly.pdbx_strand_id
1 'polypeptide(L)'
;MKKFAKEFKEFINRGNVMDLAVGMIIGAAFTAIITAVVNGLLKPLINLIPISETGLQTVLRPAVVDDAGNVLTEALILDWGAVISAIITFLLTALVLFIIIKAFNSFKKKADLNANMKAKCEAKMKAGEELSNAEKKWVELMKKKNPEMVPVLPEPAPAPAPAEPTATEKLLADILAELKAK
;
A
#
# COMPACT_ATOMS: atom_id res chain seq x y z
N MET A 1 -35.56 3.95 5.66
CA MET A 1 -34.32 4.37 4.97
C MET A 1 -33.33 5.15 5.83
N LYS A 2 -33.74 6.15 6.65
CA LYS A 2 -32.80 6.92 7.49
C LYS A 2 -32.00 6.09 8.52
N LYS A 3 -32.58 5.02 9.05
CA LYS A 3 -31.93 4.11 10.02
C LYS A 3 -30.77 3.32 9.40
N PHE A 4 -31.00 2.73 8.22
CA PHE A 4 -29.98 2.01 7.47
C PHE A 4 -28.79 2.89 7.05
N ALA A 5 -29.05 4.12 6.56
CA ALA A 5 -27.99 5.05 6.20
C ALA A 5 -27.14 5.48 7.41
N LYS A 6 -27.74 5.57 8.60
CA LYS A 6 -27.04 5.88 9.85
C LYS A 6 -26.17 4.70 10.29
N GLU A 7 -26.73 3.48 10.30
CA GLU A 7 -26.01 2.24 10.62
C GLU A 7 -24.86 1.96 9.63
N PHE A 8 -25.07 2.26 8.34
CA PHE A 8 -24.05 2.14 7.29
C PHE A 8 -22.92 3.15 7.45
N LYS A 9 -23.24 4.41 7.79
CA LYS A 9 -22.23 5.42 8.11
C LYS A 9 -21.42 5.02 9.33
N GLU A 10 -22.07 4.49 10.36
CA GLU A 10 -21.43 4.00 11.59
C GLU A 10 -20.53 2.79 11.33
N PHE A 11 -20.91 1.91 10.39
CA PHE A 11 -20.10 0.80 9.92
C PHE A 11 -18.85 1.24 9.14
N ILE A 12 -19.00 2.15 8.17
CA ILE A 12 -17.89 2.67 7.37
C ILE A 12 -16.90 3.47 8.23
N ASN A 13 -17.41 4.20 9.23
CA ASN A 13 -16.60 4.95 10.17
C ASN A 13 -15.74 4.07 11.09
N ARG A 14 -15.90 2.74 11.06
CA ARG A 14 -14.92 1.82 11.65
C ARG A 14 -13.64 1.92 10.80
N GLY A 15 -12.66 2.70 11.25
CA GLY A 15 -11.45 3.05 10.49
C GLY A 15 -10.73 1.86 9.83
N ASN A 16 -10.71 0.69 10.49
CA ASN A 16 -10.11 -0.54 9.95
C ASN A 16 -10.79 -1.05 8.66
N VAL A 17 -12.09 -0.76 8.44
CA VAL A 17 -12.83 -1.17 7.25
C VAL A 17 -12.56 -0.22 6.08
N MET A 18 -12.49 1.09 6.35
CA MET A 18 -12.21 2.08 5.31
C MET A 18 -10.82 1.88 4.70
N ASP A 19 -9.80 1.73 5.53
CA ASP A 19 -8.42 1.56 5.06
C ASP A 19 -8.25 0.26 4.26
N LEU A 20 -8.92 -0.81 4.70
CA LEU A 20 -8.93 -2.08 3.98
C LEU A 20 -9.67 -1.97 2.63
N ALA A 21 -10.82 -1.29 2.60
CA ALA A 21 -11.61 -1.08 1.38
C ALA A 21 -10.84 -0.26 0.35
N VAL A 22 -10.22 0.85 0.77
CA VAL A 22 -9.39 1.70 -0.09
C VAL A 22 -8.19 0.91 -0.64
N GLY A 23 -7.52 0.11 0.22
CA GLY A 23 -6.43 -0.76 -0.21
C GLY A 23 -6.83 -1.77 -1.29
N MET A 24 -8.01 -2.41 -1.15
CA MET A 24 -8.53 -3.36 -2.14
C MET A 24 -8.85 -2.68 -3.47
N ILE A 25 -9.54 -1.54 -3.44
CA ILE A 25 -9.96 -0.81 -4.65
C ILE A 25 -8.74 -0.32 -5.43
N ILE A 26 -7.77 0.29 -4.74
CA ILE A 26 -6.54 0.76 -5.37
C ILE A 26 -5.72 -0.42 -5.91
N GLY A 27 -5.64 -1.52 -5.16
CA GLY A 27 -4.94 -2.74 -5.61
C GLY A 27 -5.55 -3.36 -6.88
N ALA A 28 -6.88 -3.40 -6.96
CA ALA A 28 -7.60 -3.90 -8.14
C ALA A 28 -7.41 -2.98 -9.35
N ALA A 29 -7.55 -1.66 -9.17
CA ALA A 29 -7.38 -0.68 -10.24
C ALA A 29 -5.93 -0.69 -10.78
N PHE A 30 -4.94 -0.79 -9.89
CA PHE A 30 -3.54 -0.82 -10.28
C PHE A 30 -3.18 -2.07 -11.10
N THR A 31 -3.64 -3.24 -10.64
CA THR A 31 -3.48 -4.49 -11.39
C THR A 31 -4.11 -4.39 -12.78
N ALA A 32 -5.31 -3.80 -12.89
CA ALA A 32 -5.99 -3.61 -14.17
C ALA A 32 -5.19 -2.72 -15.14
N ILE A 33 -4.56 -1.64 -14.65
CA ILE A 33 -3.70 -0.76 -15.47
C ILE A 33 -2.51 -1.56 -16.02
N ILE A 34 -1.84 -2.35 -15.18
CA ILE A 34 -0.69 -3.15 -15.62
C ILE A 34 -1.14 -4.19 -16.65
N THR A 35 -2.23 -4.90 -16.39
CA THR A 35 -2.80 -5.86 -17.34
C THR A 35 -3.16 -5.19 -18.66
N ALA A 36 -3.73 -3.98 -18.66
CA ALA A 36 -4.03 -3.24 -19.88
C ALA A 36 -2.78 -2.88 -20.68
N VAL A 37 -1.70 -2.45 -20.01
CA VAL A 37 -0.41 -2.15 -20.65
C VAL A 37 0.23 -3.40 -21.26
N VAL A 38 0.23 -4.51 -20.53
CA VAL A 38 0.79 -5.77 -21.00
C VAL A 38 -0.03 -6.35 -22.16
N ASN A 39 -1.36 -6.30 -22.04
CA ASN A 39 -2.24 -6.75 -23.12
C ASN A 39 -2.17 -5.84 -24.35
N GLY A 40 -2.01 -4.53 -24.16
CA GLY A 40 -1.98 -3.56 -25.25
C GLY A 40 -0.64 -3.53 -25.99
N LEU A 41 0.47 -3.70 -25.29
CA LEU A 41 1.81 -3.58 -25.88
C LEU A 41 2.49 -4.93 -26.09
N LEU A 42 2.46 -5.82 -25.09
CA LEU A 42 3.27 -7.04 -25.12
C LEU A 42 2.57 -8.20 -25.81
N LYS A 43 1.25 -8.38 -25.65
CA LYS A 43 0.52 -9.43 -26.41
C LYS A 43 0.72 -9.33 -27.92
N PRO A 44 0.55 -8.16 -28.58
CA PRO A 44 0.80 -8.07 -30.02
C PRO A 44 2.27 -8.34 -30.38
N LEU A 45 3.23 -7.91 -29.56
CA LEU A 45 4.65 -8.21 -29.76
C LEU A 45 4.96 -9.72 -29.65
N ILE A 46 4.33 -10.42 -28.71
CA ILE A 46 4.50 -11.88 -28.53
C ILE A 46 3.84 -12.63 -29.69
N ASN A 47 2.64 -12.22 -30.09
CA ASN A 47 1.90 -12.84 -31.20
C ASN A 47 2.53 -12.55 -32.57
N LEU A 48 3.35 -11.49 -32.68
CA LEU A 48 4.08 -11.18 -33.91
C LEU A 48 5.23 -12.16 -34.17
N ILE A 49 5.76 -12.83 -33.14
CA ILE A 49 6.82 -13.83 -33.30
C ILE A 49 6.16 -15.11 -33.82
N PRO A 50 6.30 -15.46 -35.12
CA PRO A 50 5.67 -16.65 -35.65
C PRO A 50 6.55 -17.84 -35.26
N ILE A 51 6.24 -18.47 -34.12
CA ILE A 51 6.97 -19.67 -33.67
C ILE A 51 6.54 -20.92 -34.48
N SER A 52 5.40 -20.89 -35.20
CA SER A 52 4.98 -21.95 -36.13
C SER A 52 3.93 -21.49 -37.17
N GLU A 53 3.69 -22.29 -38.22
CA GLU A 53 2.65 -22.08 -39.25
C GLU A 53 1.21 -22.10 -38.69
N THR A 54 1.01 -22.61 -37.46
CA THR A 54 -0.28 -22.61 -36.74
C THR A 54 -0.27 -21.72 -35.49
N GLY A 55 0.79 -20.91 -35.27
CA GLY A 55 0.97 -20.09 -34.06
C GLY A 55 1.41 -20.90 -32.82
N LEU A 56 1.33 -20.30 -31.62
CA LEU A 56 1.56 -20.98 -30.33
C LEU A 56 0.37 -21.83 -29.88
N GLN A 57 -0.29 -22.53 -30.80
CA GLN A 57 -1.50 -23.29 -30.50
C GLN A 57 -1.29 -24.76 -30.78
N THR A 58 -1.51 -25.60 -29.76
CA THR A 58 -1.54 -27.05 -29.90
C THR A 58 -2.99 -27.51 -29.92
N VAL A 59 -3.43 -28.07 -31.03
CA VAL A 59 -4.77 -28.64 -31.14
C VAL A 59 -4.76 -30.04 -30.52
N LEU A 60 -5.41 -30.20 -29.36
CA LEU A 60 -5.53 -31.50 -28.66
C LEU A 60 -6.68 -32.34 -29.23
N ARG A 61 -7.72 -31.67 -29.71
CA ARG A 61 -8.86 -32.31 -30.35
C ARG A 61 -9.33 -31.46 -31.52
N PRO A 62 -9.24 -31.94 -32.77
CA PRO A 62 -9.76 -31.23 -33.92
C PRO A 62 -11.29 -31.08 -33.80
N ALA A 63 -11.83 -29.95 -34.24
CA ALA A 63 -13.27 -29.76 -34.30
C ALA A 63 -13.90 -30.82 -35.21
N VAL A 64 -14.95 -31.48 -34.73
CA VAL A 64 -15.78 -32.35 -35.58
C VAL A 64 -16.90 -31.48 -36.14
N VAL A 65 -16.90 -31.35 -37.46
CA VAL A 65 -17.89 -30.58 -38.21
C VAL A 65 -18.77 -31.57 -38.98
N ASP A 66 -20.08 -31.34 -38.99
CA ASP A 66 -21.02 -32.10 -39.83
C ASP A 66 -20.85 -31.74 -41.32
N ASP A 67 -21.36 -32.57 -42.25
CA ASP A 67 -21.35 -32.30 -43.71
C ASP A 67 -22.07 -30.99 -44.07
N ALA A 68 -22.87 -30.44 -43.15
CA ALA A 68 -23.55 -29.15 -43.27
C ALA A 68 -22.75 -27.93 -42.71
N GLY A 69 -21.51 -28.13 -42.25
CA GLY A 69 -20.66 -27.05 -41.73
C GLY A 69 -20.96 -26.64 -40.28
N ASN A 70 -21.82 -27.38 -39.56
CA ASN A 70 -22.16 -27.11 -38.17
C ASN A 70 -21.13 -27.75 -37.23
N VAL A 71 -20.58 -26.98 -36.29
CA VAL A 71 -19.61 -27.44 -35.30
C VAL A 71 -20.33 -28.28 -34.23
N LEU A 72 -20.17 -29.60 -34.28
CA LEU A 72 -20.76 -30.54 -33.32
C LEU A 72 -19.95 -30.62 -32.02
N THR A 73 -18.65 -30.35 -32.10
CA THR A 73 -17.76 -30.23 -30.93
C THR A 73 -16.71 -29.16 -31.20
N GLU A 74 -16.59 -28.18 -30.30
CA GLU A 74 -15.57 -27.13 -30.36
C GLU A 74 -14.16 -27.75 -30.32
N ALA A 75 -13.24 -27.21 -31.12
CA ALA A 75 -11.84 -27.62 -31.09
C ALA A 75 -11.23 -27.29 -29.73
N LEU A 76 -10.57 -28.27 -29.12
CA LEU A 76 -9.81 -28.03 -27.90
C LEU A 76 -8.40 -27.58 -28.29
N ILE A 77 -8.18 -26.27 -28.21
CA ILE A 77 -6.93 -25.61 -28.57
C ILE A 77 -6.24 -25.15 -27.30
N LEU A 78 -4.97 -25.55 -27.12
CA LEU A 78 -4.12 -25.07 -26.03
C LEU A 78 -3.29 -23.90 -26.54
N ASP A 79 -3.62 -22.70 -26.08
CA ASP A 79 -2.93 -21.46 -26.45
C ASP A 79 -1.73 -21.20 -25.51
N TRP A 80 -0.55 -21.61 -25.95
CA TRP A 80 0.70 -21.35 -25.23
C TRP A 80 1.07 -19.86 -25.24
N GLY A 81 0.57 -19.08 -26.21
CA GLY A 81 0.76 -17.63 -26.26
C GLY A 81 0.04 -16.93 -25.11
N ALA A 82 -1.18 -17.37 -24.79
CA ALA A 82 -1.92 -16.88 -23.63
C ALA A 82 -1.19 -17.19 -22.32
N VAL A 83 -0.61 -18.39 -22.18
CA VAL A 83 0.15 -18.79 -20.99
C VAL A 83 1.42 -17.95 -20.82
N ILE A 84 2.22 -17.81 -21.87
CA ILE A 84 3.45 -17.00 -21.84
C ILE A 84 3.11 -15.54 -21.55
N SER A 85 2.05 -15.00 -22.16
CA SER A 85 1.56 -13.65 -21.87
C SER A 85 1.15 -13.49 -20.40
N ALA A 86 0.46 -14.48 -19.81
CA ALA A 86 0.09 -14.45 -18.40
C ALA A 86 1.31 -14.45 -17.47
N ILE A 87 2.34 -15.26 -17.76
CA ILE A 87 3.59 -15.30 -17.01
C ILE A 87 4.32 -13.95 -17.09
N ILE A 88 4.40 -13.36 -18.28
CA ILE A 88 5.03 -12.03 -18.47
C ILE A 88 4.24 -10.95 -17.72
N THR A 89 2.91 -11.00 -17.76
CA THR A 89 2.04 -10.08 -17.01
C THR A 89 2.30 -10.17 -15.50
N PHE A 90 2.43 -11.39 -14.98
CA PHE A 90 2.73 -11.63 -13.57
C PHE A 90 4.10 -11.07 -13.16
N LEU A 91 5.15 -11.36 -13.94
CA LEU A 91 6.50 -10.87 -13.70
C LEU A 91 6.58 -9.34 -13.73
N LEU A 92 5.92 -8.70 -14.70
CA LEU A 92 5.87 -7.23 -14.77
C LEU A 92 5.11 -6.62 -13.60
N THR A 93 3.96 -7.21 -13.24
CA THR A 93 3.18 -6.76 -12.08
C THR A 93 4.02 -6.82 -10.81
N ALA A 94 4.72 -7.93 -10.59
CA ALA A 94 5.62 -8.10 -9.45
C ALA A 94 6.79 -7.09 -9.47
N LEU A 95 7.40 -6.84 -10.63
CA LEU A 95 8.49 -5.87 -10.78
C LEU A 95 8.02 -4.45 -10.43
N VAL A 96 6.87 -4.04 -10.94
CA VAL A 96 6.32 -2.71 -10.68
C VAL A 96 5.94 -2.56 -9.20
N LEU A 97 5.27 -3.56 -8.61
CA LEU A 97 4.97 -3.57 -7.17
C LEU A 97 6.25 -3.45 -6.32
N PHE A 98 7.30 -4.18 -6.70
CA PHE A 98 8.58 -4.13 -6.01
C PHE A 98 9.21 -2.74 -6.05
N ILE A 99 9.19 -2.05 -7.20
CA ILE A 99 9.71 -0.68 -7.32
C ILE A 99 8.93 0.28 -6.41
N ILE A 100 7.60 0.18 -6.39
CA ILE A 100 6.74 1.03 -5.56
C ILE A 100 7.03 0.78 -4.07
N ILE A 101 7.04 -0.48 -3.63
CA ILE A 101 7.34 -0.84 -2.24
C ILE A 101 8.75 -0.38 -1.85
N LYS A 102 9.73 -0.53 -2.74
CA LYS A 102 11.10 -0.04 -2.52
C LYS A 102 11.14 1.47 -2.38
N ALA A 103 10.39 2.21 -3.18
CA ALA A 103 10.27 3.66 -3.07
C ALA A 103 9.65 4.05 -1.72
N PHE A 104 8.51 3.48 -1.36
CA PHE A 104 7.84 3.72 -0.07
C PHE A 104 8.74 3.39 1.11
N ASN A 105 9.42 2.24 1.10
CA ASN A 105 10.36 1.86 2.15
C ASN A 105 11.56 2.81 2.23
N SER A 106 12.02 3.35 1.10
CA SER A 106 13.09 4.37 1.07
C SER A 106 12.62 5.70 1.68
N PHE A 107 11.41 6.16 1.35
CA PHE A 107 10.83 7.36 1.94
C PHE A 107 10.60 7.21 3.44
N LYS A 108 10.06 6.08 3.88
CA LYS A 108 9.87 5.79 5.31
C LYS A 108 11.20 5.76 6.06
N LYS A 109 12.23 5.08 5.53
CA LYS A 109 13.59 5.12 6.11
C LYS A 109 14.14 6.54 6.26
N LYS A 110 13.90 7.42 5.29
CA LYS A 110 14.35 8.82 5.37
C LYS A 110 13.56 9.61 6.42
N ALA A 111 12.26 9.40 6.52
CA ALA A 111 11.42 10.01 7.53
C ALA A 111 11.81 9.55 8.95
N ASP A 112 12.00 8.24 9.15
CA ASP A 112 12.41 7.66 10.43
C ASP A 112 13.83 8.09 10.83
N LEU A 113 14.77 8.17 9.88
CA LEU A 113 16.13 8.66 10.13
C LEU A 113 16.11 10.14 10.58
N ASN A 114 15.30 10.97 9.94
CA ASN A 114 15.15 12.37 10.30
C ASN A 114 14.47 12.54 11.66
N ALA A 115 13.45 11.73 11.99
CA ALA A 115 12.79 11.75 13.28
C ALA A 115 13.73 11.33 14.42
N ASN A 116 14.51 10.26 14.22
CA ASN A 116 15.50 9.80 15.19
C ASN A 116 16.64 10.80 15.39
N MET A 117 17.08 11.48 14.32
CA MET A 117 18.12 12.51 14.42
C MET A 117 17.58 13.76 15.14
N LYS A 118 16.32 14.15 14.89
CA LYS A 118 15.64 15.23 15.61
C LYS A 118 15.54 14.93 17.11
N ALA A 119 15.06 13.74 17.47
CA ALA A 119 14.92 13.32 18.86
C ALA A 119 16.27 13.29 19.60
N LYS A 120 17.35 12.84 18.94
CA LYS A 120 18.71 12.87 19.51
C LYS A 120 19.23 14.30 19.70
N CYS A 121 19.01 15.19 18.73
CA CYS A 121 19.42 16.60 18.85
C CYS A 121 18.65 17.30 19.99
N GLU A 122 17.34 17.07 20.12
CA GLU A 122 16.52 17.64 21.19
C GLU A 122 16.89 17.10 22.58
N ALA A 123 17.18 15.80 22.69
CA ALA A 123 17.63 15.20 23.94
C ALA A 123 18.96 15.80 24.41
N LYS A 124 19.92 15.98 23.50
CA LYS A 124 21.24 16.59 23.82
C LYS A 124 21.15 18.08 24.13
N MET A 125 20.33 18.84 23.41
CA MET A 125 20.06 20.25 23.72
C MET A 125 19.44 20.41 25.12
N LYS A 126 18.51 19.51 25.51
CA LYS A 126 17.92 19.51 26.86
C LYS A 126 18.90 19.06 27.95
N ALA A 127 19.83 18.17 27.61
CA ALA A 127 20.87 17.69 28.52
C ALA A 127 22.05 18.68 28.68
N GLY A 128 22.09 19.78 27.91
CA GLY A 128 23.20 20.73 27.94
C GLY A 128 24.51 20.18 27.34
N GLU A 129 24.45 19.07 26.62
CA GLU A 129 25.60 18.48 25.92
C GLU A 129 25.83 19.18 24.57
N GLU A 130 27.09 19.37 24.20
CA GLU A 130 27.43 19.91 22.89
C GLU A 130 27.01 18.95 21.76
N LEU A 131 26.26 19.48 20.79
CA LEU A 131 25.92 18.73 19.58
C LEU A 131 27.20 18.38 18.80
N SER A 132 27.31 17.12 18.41
CA SER A 132 28.36 16.59 17.53
C SER A 132 28.38 17.33 16.19
N ASN A 133 29.53 17.38 15.52
CA ASN A 133 29.68 18.02 14.20
C ASN A 133 28.67 17.49 13.16
N ALA A 134 28.27 16.22 13.26
CA ALA A 134 27.23 15.64 12.42
C ALA A 134 25.82 16.21 12.71
N GLU A 135 25.52 16.47 13.98
CA GLU A 135 24.25 17.03 14.44
C GLU A 135 24.16 18.52 14.10
N LYS A 136 25.24 19.29 14.28
CA LYS A 136 25.36 20.70 13.87
C LYS A 136 25.11 20.86 12.36
N LYS A 137 25.78 20.04 11.54
CA LYS A 137 25.60 20.02 10.08
C LYS A 137 24.19 19.61 9.67
N TRP A 138 23.55 18.69 10.41
CA TRP A 138 22.17 18.29 10.17
C TRP A 138 21.18 19.42 10.47
N VAL A 139 21.32 20.11 11.61
CA VAL A 139 20.49 21.28 11.97
C VAL A 139 20.60 22.38 10.91
N GLU A 140 21.80 22.66 10.42
CA GLU A 140 22.06 23.66 9.39
C GLU A 140 21.44 23.26 8.03
N LEU A 141 21.57 21.99 7.63
CA LEU A 141 20.96 21.46 6.41
C LEU A 141 19.43 21.48 6.45
N MET A 142 18.84 21.18 7.61
CA MET A 142 17.38 21.21 7.80
C MET A 142 16.86 22.64 7.73
N LYS A 143 17.56 23.59 8.35
CA LYS A 143 17.25 25.03 8.28
C LYS A 143 17.30 25.58 6.85
N LYS A 144 18.18 25.02 6.00
CA LYS A 144 18.35 25.44 4.59
C LYS A 144 17.37 24.80 3.60
N LYS A 145 16.98 23.54 3.82
CA LYS A 145 16.07 22.81 2.89
C LYS A 145 14.59 23.00 3.19
N ASN A 146 14.22 23.07 4.46
CA ASN A 146 12.83 23.24 4.91
C ASN A 146 12.83 24.09 6.20
N PRO A 147 12.65 25.42 6.12
CA PRO A 147 12.62 26.28 7.30
C PRO A 147 11.48 25.98 8.29
N GLU A 148 10.43 25.26 7.88
CA GLU A 148 9.38 24.72 8.77
C GLU A 148 9.76 23.40 9.48
N MET A 149 10.91 22.80 9.15
CA MET A 149 11.44 21.59 9.77
C MET A 149 12.62 21.89 10.71
N VAL A 150 12.79 23.17 11.08
CA VAL A 150 13.60 23.60 12.21
C VAL A 150 12.87 23.16 13.49
N PRO A 151 13.55 22.61 14.50
CA PRO A 151 12.92 22.25 15.76
C PRO A 151 12.35 23.53 16.40
N VAL A 152 11.04 23.72 16.27
CA VAL A 152 10.29 24.53 17.22
C VAL A 152 10.53 23.83 18.57
N LEU A 153 11.12 24.53 19.55
CA LEU A 153 10.98 24.14 20.96
C LEU A 153 9.52 23.75 21.15
N PRO A 154 9.20 22.64 21.83
CA PRO A 154 7.88 22.05 21.79
C PRO A 154 6.84 23.06 22.28
N GLU A 155 6.23 23.83 21.38
CA GLU A 155 4.85 24.19 21.55
C GLU A 155 4.09 22.89 21.30
N PRO A 156 3.34 22.41 22.32
CA PRO A 156 2.73 21.11 22.29
C PRO A 156 1.70 21.08 21.16
N ALA A 157 2.09 20.54 20.00
CA ALA A 157 1.12 20.04 19.04
C ALA A 157 0.21 19.08 19.83
N PRO A 158 -1.11 19.28 19.76
CA PRO A 158 -2.06 18.75 20.71
C PRO A 158 -1.81 17.26 20.85
N ALA A 159 -1.65 16.81 22.09
CA ALA A 159 -1.62 15.40 22.40
C ALA A 159 -2.67 14.68 21.53
N PRO A 160 -2.38 13.49 20.95
CA PRO A 160 -3.47 12.65 20.46
C PRO A 160 -4.52 12.69 21.55
N ALA A 161 -5.71 13.21 21.22
CA ALA A 161 -6.73 13.56 22.20
C ALA A 161 -6.74 12.44 23.24
N PRO A 162 -6.51 12.75 24.53
CA PRO A 162 -6.26 11.72 25.54
C PRO A 162 -7.33 10.66 25.33
N ALA A 163 -6.88 9.43 25.03
CA ALA A 163 -7.78 8.29 25.05
C ALA A 163 -8.55 8.45 26.36
N GLU A 164 -9.87 8.65 26.26
CA GLU A 164 -10.69 8.91 27.43
C GLU A 164 -10.28 7.89 28.49
N PRO A 165 -10.05 8.33 29.75
CA PRO A 165 -9.57 7.44 30.79
C PRO A 165 -10.44 6.19 30.74
N THR A 166 -9.81 5.07 30.42
CA THR A 166 -10.51 3.80 30.29
C THR A 166 -11.36 3.63 31.54
N ALA A 167 -12.62 3.21 31.40
CA ALA A 167 -13.59 3.18 32.50
C ALA A 167 -13.03 2.54 33.79
N THR A 168 -12.07 1.63 33.63
CA THR A 168 -11.27 0.99 34.67
C THR A 168 -10.46 1.98 35.54
N GLU A 169 -9.82 2.99 34.96
CA GLU A 169 -9.01 3.99 35.68
C GLU A 169 -9.88 4.96 36.49
N LYS A 170 -11.08 5.29 36.00
CA LYS A 170 -12.08 6.05 36.75
C LYS A 170 -12.66 5.26 37.92
N LEU A 171 -12.97 3.98 37.72
CA LEU A 171 -13.44 3.09 38.79
C LEU A 171 -12.38 2.90 39.89
N LEU A 172 -11.11 2.77 39.52
CA LEU A 172 -10.02 2.66 40.47
C LEU A 172 -9.83 3.96 41.28
N ALA A 173 -10.02 5.13 40.65
CA ALA A 173 -9.96 6.41 41.34
C ALA A 173 -11.12 6.61 42.34
N ASP A 174 -12.35 6.23 41.98
CA ASP A 174 -13.51 6.31 42.88
C ASP A 174 -13.39 5.35 44.07
N ILE A 175 -12.96 4.10 43.84
CA ILE A 175 -12.74 3.12 44.93
C ILE A 175 -11.67 3.63 45.91
N LEU A 176 -10.60 4.26 45.41
CA LEU A 176 -9.51 4.77 46.24
C LEU A 176 -9.93 6.03 47.02
N ALA A 177 -10.80 6.87 46.45
CA ALA A 177 -11.40 8.00 47.14
C ALA A 177 -12.35 7.55 48.26
N GLU A 178 -13.19 6.53 47.99
CA GLU A 178 -14.13 6.00 48.98
C GLU A 178 -13.43 5.28 50.15
N LEU A 179 -12.31 4.59 49.88
CA LEU A 179 -11.48 3.97 50.93
C LEU A 179 -10.74 4.99 51.82
N LYS A 180 -10.44 6.19 51.32
CA LYS A 180 -9.80 7.26 52.12
C LYS A 180 -10.80 8.07 52.95
N ALA A 181 -12.08 8.00 52.60
CA ALA A 181 -13.16 8.72 53.29
C ALA A 181 -13.79 7.90 54.43
N LYS A 182 -13.36 6.66 54.63
CA LYS A 182 -13.72 5.77 55.73
C LYS A 182 -12.59 5.66 56.74
#